data_AF-A0A352Z6I0-F1
#
_entry.id   AF-A0A352Z6I0-F1
#
_cell.length_a   1.000
_cell.length_b   1.000
_cell.length_c   1.000
_cell.angle_alpha   90.00
_cell.angle_beta   90.00
_cell.angle_gamma   90.00
#
_symmetry.space_group_name_H-M   'P 1'
#
loop_
_entity.id
_entity.type
_entity.pdbx_description
1 polymer ?
#
loop_
_entity_poly.entity_id
_entity_poly.type
_entity_poly.pdbx_seq_one_letter_code
_entity_poly.pdbx_strand_id
1 'polypeptide(L)'
;MGRSRIDWSFELRLNNITGILDATRYLNEVFIPKYCRLFGVEPEDPTPAWRNIPSTMDIRTILCKRYERKVSNDNTVSVNGQIIQLLPTKTRRHFVRTSVSVNRWLDGSWHVFHPDHGEIPCIPCKGVRPVRTLRPVSWQRNTARVHLGDDIFNLQKG
;
A
#
# COMPACT_ATOMS: atom_id res chain seq x y z
N MET A 1 11.52 38.13 10.97
CA MET A 1 10.99 36.82 11.42
C MET A 1 11.42 35.74 10.43
N GLY A 2 12.56 35.10 10.70
CA GLY A 2 13.14 34.08 9.81
C GLY A 2 12.45 32.73 10.02
N ARG A 3 11.86 32.18 8.96
CA ARG A 3 11.57 30.75 8.88
C ARG A 3 12.90 30.03 8.70
N SER A 4 13.49 29.53 9.78
CA SER A 4 14.53 28.52 9.74
C SER A 4 13.92 27.23 9.19
N ARG A 5 13.83 27.17 7.86
CA ARG A 5 13.59 25.94 7.12
C ARG A 5 14.84 25.11 7.32
N ILE A 6 14.79 24.14 8.23
CA ILE A 6 15.85 23.14 8.43
C ILE A 6 15.95 22.40 7.11
N ASP A 7 16.86 22.86 6.27
CA ASP A 7 17.15 22.25 4.99
C ASP A 7 18.12 21.11 5.26
N TRP A 8 17.58 19.97 5.65
CA TRP A 8 18.31 18.70 5.81
C TRP A 8 19.18 18.37 4.58
N SER A 9 18.85 18.94 3.41
CA SER A 9 19.66 18.79 2.21
C SER A 9 20.95 19.62 2.21
N PHE A 10 21.02 20.72 2.96
CA PHE A 10 22.17 21.62 2.97
C PHE A 10 23.39 21.00 3.66
N GLU A 11 23.20 20.35 4.81
CA GLU A 11 24.31 19.78 5.57
C GLU A 11 24.92 18.54 4.88
N LEU A 12 24.09 17.69 4.24
CA LEU A 12 24.58 16.61 3.40
C LEU A 12 25.35 17.13 2.18
N ARG A 13 24.84 18.18 1.52
CA ARG A 13 25.54 18.84 0.41
C ARG A 13 26.86 19.46 0.83
N LEU A 14 26.93 20.09 2.01
CA LEU A 14 28.15 20.68 2.55
C LEU A 14 29.24 19.64 2.81
N ASN A 15 28.84 18.41 3.15
CA ASN A 15 29.74 17.27 3.31
C ASN A 15 29.94 16.46 2.01
N ASN A 16 29.45 16.96 0.86
CA ASN A 16 29.50 16.31 -0.45
C ASN A 16 28.90 14.89 -0.46
N ILE A 17 27.91 14.63 0.40
CA ILE A 17 27.25 13.33 0.50
C ILE A 17 26.09 13.28 -0.47
N THR A 18 26.13 12.33 -1.40
CA THR A 18 25.11 12.14 -2.43
C THR A 18 24.46 10.75 -2.38
N GLY A 19 25.12 9.78 -1.74
CA GLY A 19 24.62 8.41 -1.58
C GLY A 19 23.78 8.21 -0.32
N ILE A 20 22.77 7.35 -0.40
CA ILE A 20 21.88 7.07 0.74
C ILE A 20 22.62 6.38 1.89
N LEU A 21 23.52 5.44 1.58
CA LEU A 21 24.32 4.71 2.59
C LEU A 21 25.27 5.67 3.30
N ASP A 22 25.94 6.55 2.55
CA ASP A 22 26.83 7.57 3.10
C ASP A 22 26.06 8.58 3.96
N ALA A 23 24.85 8.96 3.54
CA ALA A 23 23.97 9.82 4.32
C ALA A 23 23.54 9.16 5.63
N THR A 24 23.15 7.88 5.61
CA THR A 24 22.80 7.14 6.83
C THR A 24 23.99 7.03 7.77
N ARG A 25 25.19 6.76 7.25
CA ARG A 25 26.41 6.70 8.05
C ARG A 25 26.73 8.05 8.69
N TYR A 26 26.76 9.12 7.90
CA TYR A 26 26.98 10.47 8.39
C TYR A 26 25.95 10.89 9.45
N LEU A 27 24.67 10.55 9.23
CA LEU A 27 23.60 10.86 10.15
C LEU A 27 23.87 10.25 11.54
N ASN A 28 24.20 8.96 11.57
CA ASN A 28 24.41 8.22 12.81
C ASN A 28 25.73 8.56 13.50
N GLU A 29 26.81 8.71 12.75
CA GLU A 29 28.16 8.84 13.31
C GLU A 29 28.57 10.28 13.61
N VAL A 30 28.07 11.25 12.83
CA VAL A 30 28.53 12.64 12.90
C VAL A 30 27.40 13.58 13.32
N PHE A 31 26.30 13.58 12.57
CA PHE A 31 25.24 14.57 12.76
C PHE A 31 24.52 14.39 14.10
N ILE A 32 23.97 13.21 14.38
CA ILE A 32 23.22 12.95 15.60
C ILE A 32 24.07 13.24 16.85
N PRO A 33 25.32 12.75 16.98
CA PRO A 33 26.16 13.06 18.13
C PRO A 33 26.48 14.56 18.28
N LYS A 34 26.79 15.24 17.17
CA LYS A 34 27.05 16.69 17.17
C LYS A 34 25.81 17.47 17.59
N TYR A 35 24.64 17.11 17.06
CA TYR A 35 23.37 17.76 17.35
C TYR A 35 22.97 17.54 18.81
N CYS A 36 23.04 16.31 19.31
CA CYS A 36 22.76 15.98 20.71
C CYS A 36 23.72 16.67 21.68
N ARG A 37 24.97 16.97 21.30
CA ARG A 37 25.87 17.77 22.14
C ARG A 37 25.42 19.23 22.28
N LEU A 38 24.86 19.80 21.22
CA LEU A 38 24.47 21.21 21.18
C LEU A 38 23.07 21.45 21.76
N PHE A 39 22.17 20.50 21.56
CA PHE A 39 20.73 20.65 21.85
C PHE A 39 20.15 19.53 22.70
N GLY A 40 20.92 18.50 23.02
CA GLY A 40 20.47 17.42 23.89
C GLY A 40 20.29 17.94 25.31
N VAL A 41 19.12 17.69 25.85
CA VAL A 41 18.78 17.94 27.25
C VAL A 41 18.68 16.58 27.92
N GLU A 42 19.23 16.46 29.13
CA GLU A 42 19.05 15.22 29.90
C GLU A 42 17.56 14.99 30.16
N PRO A 43 17.06 13.77 29.94
CA PRO A 43 15.67 13.46 30.21
C PRO A 43 15.40 13.58 31.71
N GLU A 44 14.26 14.15 32.08
CA GLU A 44 13.83 14.26 33.49
C GLU A 44 13.67 12.87 34.14
N ASP A 45 13.18 11.90 33.36
CA ASP A 45 13.13 10.50 33.73
C ASP A 45 14.11 9.71 32.82
N PRO A 46 15.17 9.11 33.39
CA PRO A 46 16.13 8.32 32.60
C PRO A 46 15.55 6.98 32.15
N THR A 47 14.36 6.58 32.61
CA THR A 47 13.73 5.35 32.16
C THR A 47 13.31 5.47 30.70
N PRO A 48 13.71 4.50 29.84
CA PRO A 48 13.32 4.55 28.45
C PRO A 48 11.80 4.41 28.28
N ALA A 49 11.18 5.36 27.57
CA ALA A 49 9.75 5.33 27.27
C ALA A 49 9.34 4.29 26.21
N TRP A 50 10.31 3.68 25.51
CA TRP A 50 10.03 2.65 24.52
C TRP A 50 9.71 1.30 25.19
N ARG A 51 8.79 0.55 24.59
CA ARG A 51 8.36 -0.76 25.08
C ARG A 51 8.93 -1.85 24.20
N ASN A 52 9.30 -2.97 24.82
CA ASN A 52 9.60 -4.19 24.09
C ASN A 52 8.38 -4.65 23.30
N ILE A 53 8.63 -5.21 22.12
CA ILE A 53 7.56 -5.76 21.29
C ILE A 53 6.97 -6.98 22.01
N PRO A 54 5.65 -7.02 22.26
CA PRO A 54 5.00 -8.19 22.84
C PRO A 54 5.22 -9.43 21.97
N SER A 55 5.44 -10.59 22.58
CA SER A 55 5.62 -11.85 21.84
C SER A 55 4.41 -12.26 21.00
N THR A 56 3.23 -11.73 21.35
CA THR A 56 1.97 -11.94 20.62
C THR A 56 1.83 -11.07 19.38
N MET A 57 2.76 -10.14 19.14
CA MET A 57 2.67 -9.13 18.09
C MET A 57 3.69 -9.37 16.99
N ASP A 58 3.22 -9.69 15.79
CA ASP A 58 4.08 -9.74 14.60
C ASP A 58 4.15 -8.38 13.90
N ILE A 59 5.26 -7.67 14.13
CA ILE A 59 5.53 -6.34 13.53
C ILE A 59 5.53 -6.40 12.00
N ARG A 60 5.88 -7.53 11.38
CA ARG A 60 5.90 -7.64 9.92
C ARG A 60 4.50 -7.51 9.33
N THR A 61 3.48 -7.86 10.11
CA THR A 61 2.08 -7.61 9.74
C THR A 61 1.63 -6.19 10.10
N ILE A 62 2.29 -5.46 10.98
CA ILE A 62 1.89 -4.11 11.35
C ILE A 62 2.56 -3.07 10.44
N LEU A 63 3.89 -3.14 10.31
CA LEU A 63 4.72 -2.24 9.52
C LEU A 63 4.86 -2.73 8.08
N CYS A 64 3.72 -2.98 7.42
CA CYS A 64 3.68 -3.39 6.02
C CYS A 64 2.70 -2.53 5.22
N LYS A 65 2.84 -2.58 3.89
CA LYS A 65 1.80 -2.03 3.01
C LYS A 65 0.71 -3.08 2.86
N ARG A 66 -0.47 -2.81 3.40
CA ARG A 66 -1.63 -3.71 3.36
C ARG A 66 -2.64 -3.28 2.29
N TYR A 67 -3.15 -4.26 1.56
CA TYR A 67 -4.16 -4.07 0.52
C TYR A 67 -5.25 -5.12 0.66
N GLU A 68 -6.50 -4.68 0.73
CA GLU A 68 -7.63 -5.60 0.68
C GLU A 68 -7.95 -5.95 -0.79
N ARG A 69 -8.05 -7.24 -1.08
CA ARG A 69 -8.34 -7.73 -2.43
C ARG A 69 -9.23 -8.95 -2.41
N LYS A 70 -10.03 -9.10 -3.47
CA LYS A 70 -10.83 -10.30 -3.70
C LYS A 70 -10.06 -11.27 -4.59
N VAL A 71 -10.04 -12.54 -4.22
CA VAL A 71 -9.38 -13.61 -4.99
C VAL A 71 -10.17 -13.89 -6.28
N SER A 72 -9.45 -13.91 -7.40
CA SER A 72 -9.99 -14.21 -8.73
C SER A 72 -10.32 -15.69 -8.91
N ASN A 73 -11.06 -16.03 -9.98
CA ASN A 73 -11.47 -17.42 -10.25
C ASN A 73 -10.29 -18.37 -10.52
N ASP A 74 -9.15 -17.86 -10.97
CA ASP A 74 -7.89 -18.60 -11.14
C ASP A 74 -7.09 -18.73 -9.83
N ASN A 75 -7.72 -18.43 -8.69
CA ASN A 75 -7.11 -18.43 -7.35
C ASN A 75 -5.91 -17.46 -7.24
N THR A 76 -5.93 -16.37 -8.02
CA THR A 76 -4.91 -15.31 -7.97
C THR A 76 -5.43 -14.01 -7.38
N VAL A 77 -4.50 -13.18 -6.91
CA VAL A 77 -4.77 -11.80 -6.51
C VAL A 77 -3.85 -10.86 -7.29
N SER A 78 -4.39 -9.73 -7.76
CA SER A 78 -3.60 -8.68 -8.40
C SER A 78 -3.52 -7.44 -7.51
N VAL A 79 -2.30 -6.95 -7.29
CA VAL A 79 -2.01 -5.77 -6.46
C VAL A 79 -0.85 -4.99 -7.07
N ASN A 80 -1.07 -3.70 -7.37
CA ASN A 80 -0.05 -2.80 -7.92
C ASN A 80 0.72 -3.39 -9.12
N GLY A 81 0.00 -4.05 -10.02
CA GLY A 81 0.56 -4.73 -11.20
C GLY A 81 1.15 -6.12 -10.93
N GLN A 82 1.48 -6.46 -9.68
CA GLN A 82 1.92 -7.81 -9.32
C GLN A 82 0.73 -8.78 -9.29
N ILE A 83 0.91 -9.98 -9.84
CA ILE A 83 -0.02 -11.11 -9.68
C ILE A 83 0.57 -12.06 -8.64
N ILE A 84 -0.26 -12.55 -7.73
CA ILE A 84 0.13 -13.48 -6.68
C ILE A 84 -0.79 -14.70 -6.79
N GLN A 85 -0.22 -15.87 -7.03
CA GLN A 85 -0.93 -17.15 -7.03
C GLN A 85 -1.07 -17.63 -5.59
N LEU A 86 -2.29 -17.90 -5.15
CA LEU A 86 -2.53 -18.58 -3.88
C LEU A 86 -2.40 -20.09 -4.08
N LEU A 87 -1.69 -20.74 -3.17
CA LEU A 87 -1.51 -22.18 -3.15
C LEU A 87 -2.61 -22.84 -2.28
N PRO A 88 -3.01 -24.08 -2.60
CA PRO A 88 -3.92 -24.84 -1.75
C PRO A 88 -3.29 -25.12 -0.38
N THR A 89 -4.12 -25.17 0.66
CA THR A 89 -3.73 -25.66 1.99
C THR A 89 -4.32 -27.05 2.22
N LYS A 90 -3.88 -27.72 3.30
CA LYS A 90 -4.45 -29.03 3.70
C LYS A 90 -5.97 -28.95 3.92
N THR A 91 -6.45 -27.82 4.45
CA THR A 91 -7.85 -27.61 4.81
C THR A 91 -8.68 -27.09 3.64
N ARG A 92 -8.08 -26.38 2.68
CA ARG A 92 -8.83 -25.69 1.62
C ARG A 92 -8.09 -25.70 0.28
N ARG A 93 -8.76 -26.21 -0.75
CA ARG A 93 -8.18 -26.32 -2.12
C ARG A 93 -8.09 -24.99 -2.86
N HIS A 94 -9.01 -24.05 -2.61
CA HIS A 94 -9.01 -22.74 -3.28
C HIS A 94 -9.68 -21.66 -2.43
N PHE A 95 -9.27 -20.41 -2.64
CA PHE A 95 -9.73 -19.23 -1.92
C PHE A 95 -10.51 -18.26 -2.83
N VAL A 96 -10.98 -18.75 -3.98
CA VAL A 96 -11.74 -18.00 -4.98
C VAL A 96 -12.89 -17.21 -4.34
N ARG A 97 -13.05 -15.96 -4.78
CA ARG A 97 -14.08 -15.01 -4.33
C ARG A 97 -14.03 -14.62 -2.86
N THR A 98 -13.05 -15.05 -2.09
CA THR A 98 -12.84 -14.57 -0.72
C THR A 98 -12.11 -13.23 -0.72
N SER A 99 -12.45 -12.35 0.23
CA SER A 99 -11.65 -11.17 0.56
C SER A 99 -10.43 -11.57 1.38
N VAL A 100 -9.25 -11.10 0.99
CA VAL A 100 -7.97 -11.37 1.64
C VAL A 100 -7.17 -10.08 1.81
N SER A 101 -6.33 -10.05 2.84
CA SER A 101 -5.34 -8.98 3.05
C SER A 101 -4.02 -9.36 2.40
N VAL A 102 -3.58 -8.61 1.42
CA VAL A 102 -2.27 -8.75 0.79
C VAL A 102 -1.31 -7.75 1.39
N ASN A 103 -0.22 -8.24 1.96
CA ASN A 103 0.81 -7.44 2.60
C ASN A 103 2.07 -7.46 1.75
N ARG A 104 2.67 -6.28 1.54
CA ARG A 104 4.04 -6.15 1.08
C ARG A 104 4.91 -5.76 2.26
N TRP A 105 5.79 -6.66 2.67
CA TRP A 105 6.74 -6.43 3.75
C TRP A 105 7.86 -5.48 3.32
N LEU A 106 8.64 -5.00 4.29
CA LEU A 106 9.72 -4.02 4.04
C LEU A 106 10.89 -4.59 3.23
N ASP A 107 11.10 -5.90 3.29
CA ASP A 107 12.04 -6.63 2.43
C ASP A 107 11.55 -6.77 0.97
N GLY A 108 10.30 -6.38 0.71
CA GLY A 108 9.67 -6.43 -0.61
C GLY A 108 8.91 -7.72 -0.93
N SER A 109 8.92 -8.70 -0.03
CA SER A 109 8.18 -9.96 -0.15
C SER A 109 6.66 -9.75 -0.04
N TRP A 110 5.90 -10.72 -0.59
CA TRP A 110 4.45 -10.69 -0.62
C TRP A 110 3.87 -11.79 0.26
N HIS A 111 2.94 -11.41 1.13
CA HIS A 111 2.27 -12.31 2.07
C HIS A 111 0.76 -12.09 1.99
N VAL A 112 -0.03 -13.16 2.03
CA VAL A 112 -1.49 -13.06 1.91
C VAL A 112 -2.15 -13.67 3.14
N PHE A 113 -3.11 -12.97 3.73
CA PHE A 113 -3.81 -13.38 4.94
C PHE A 113 -5.30 -13.50 4.68
N HIS A 114 -5.85 -14.66 5.04
CA HIS A 114 -7.28 -14.90 5.16
C HIS A 114 -7.73 -14.48 6.57
N PRO A 115 -8.96 -13.94 6.73
CA PRO A 115 -9.50 -13.62 8.06
C PRO A 115 -9.50 -14.84 9.01
N ASP A 116 -10.02 -15.98 8.56
CA ASP A 116 -10.15 -17.18 9.42
C ASP A 116 -8.99 -18.17 9.34
N HIS A 117 -8.24 -18.20 8.23
CA HIS A 117 -7.20 -19.22 7.99
C HIS A 117 -5.78 -18.69 8.21
N GLY A 118 -5.62 -17.41 8.56
CA GLY A 118 -4.31 -16.80 8.72
C GLY A 118 -3.55 -16.71 7.40
N GLU A 119 -2.23 -16.90 7.45
CA GLU A 119 -1.37 -16.77 6.28
C GLU A 119 -1.62 -17.89 5.25
N ILE A 120 -1.81 -17.50 4.00
CA ILE A 120 -2.00 -18.38 2.86
C ILE A 120 -0.66 -18.49 2.12
N PRO A 121 -0.16 -19.71 1.86
CA PRO A 121 1.03 -19.90 1.04
C PRO A 121 0.79 -19.32 -0.36
N CYS A 122 1.72 -18.52 -0.86
CA CYS A 122 1.56 -17.83 -2.12
C CYS A 122 2.88 -17.70 -2.89
N ILE A 123 2.77 -17.52 -4.21
CA ILE A 123 3.91 -17.31 -5.10
C ILE A 123 3.62 -16.09 -5.97
N PRO A 124 4.49 -15.06 -5.98
CA PRO A 124 4.39 -13.98 -6.95
C PRO A 124 4.67 -14.52 -8.35
N CYS A 125 3.71 -14.36 -9.27
CA CYS A 125 3.89 -14.79 -10.65
C CYS A 125 4.91 -13.89 -11.36
N LYS A 126 5.72 -14.47 -12.25
CA LYS A 126 6.57 -13.71 -13.15
C LYS A 126 5.68 -13.00 -14.18
N GLY A 127 5.70 -11.67 -14.19
CA GLY A 127 4.92 -10.85 -15.12
C GLY A 127 3.94 -9.91 -14.41
N VAL A 128 3.87 -8.68 -14.91
CA VAL A 128 2.95 -7.65 -14.44
C VAL A 128 1.73 -7.69 -15.37
N ARG A 129 0.51 -7.92 -14.86
CA ARG A 129 -0.67 -7.60 -15.69
C ARG A 129 -0.70 -6.07 -15.81
N PRO A 130 -0.81 -5.48 -17.01
CA PRO A 130 -1.08 -4.05 -17.10
C PRO A 130 -2.28 -3.77 -16.21
N VAL A 131 -2.14 -2.81 -15.30
CA VAL A 131 -3.21 -2.41 -14.39
C VAL A 131 -4.46 -2.25 -15.25
N ARG A 132 -5.48 -3.06 -14.98
CA ARG A 132 -6.72 -3.02 -15.74
C ARG A 132 -7.31 -1.64 -15.48
N THR A 133 -7.04 -0.67 -16.35
CA THR A 133 -7.76 0.60 -16.38
C THR A 133 -9.22 0.18 -16.44
N LEU A 134 -9.97 0.47 -15.38
CA LEU A 134 -11.41 0.25 -15.40
C LEU A 134 -11.90 1.09 -16.60
N ARG A 135 -12.29 0.41 -17.69
CA ARG A 135 -12.92 1.10 -18.80
C ARG A 135 -14.19 1.74 -18.22
N PRO A 136 -14.43 3.05 -18.45
CA PRO A 136 -15.67 3.66 -18.00
C PRO A 136 -16.85 2.86 -18.58
N VAL A 137 -17.83 2.56 -17.73
CA VAL A 137 -19.10 1.95 -18.14
C VAL A 137 -19.86 3.02 -18.92
N SER A 138 -19.57 3.19 -20.20
CA SER A 138 -20.46 3.87 -21.12
C SER A 138 -20.22 3.37 -22.53
N TRP A 139 -21.22 2.65 -23.04
CA TRP A 139 -21.74 2.55 -24.40
C TRP A 139 -22.56 1.27 -24.46
N GLN A 140 -23.58 1.18 -23.59
CA GLN A 140 -24.75 0.38 -23.93
C GLN A 140 -25.45 1.14 -25.05
N ARG A 141 -25.21 0.73 -26.30
CA ARG A 141 -26.14 1.08 -27.39
C ARG A 141 -27.43 0.31 -27.13
N ASN A 142 -28.34 0.88 -26.35
CA ASN A 142 -29.69 0.39 -26.33
C ASN A 142 -30.36 0.88 -27.62
N THR A 143 -30.39 0.01 -28.63
CA THR A 143 -31.12 0.23 -29.88
C THR A 143 -32.60 -0.02 -29.60
N ALA A 144 -33.26 0.95 -28.98
CA ALA A 144 -34.72 0.98 -28.92
C ALA A 144 -35.23 1.66 -30.20
N ARG A 145 -35.84 0.84 -31.06
CA ARG A 145 -36.69 1.22 -32.19
C ARG A 145 -37.71 2.26 -31.71
N VAL A 146 -37.63 3.49 -32.22
CA VAL A 146 -38.74 4.44 -32.14
C VAL A 146 -39.71 4.06 -33.25
N HIS A 147 -40.86 3.51 -32.89
CA HIS A 147 -42.00 3.47 -33.80
C HIS A 147 -42.54 4.91 -33.89
N LEU A 148 -42.45 5.50 -35.09
CA LEU A 148 -43.27 6.64 -35.46
C LEU A 148 -44.73 6.18 -35.42
N GLY A 149 -45.46 6.64 -34.41
CA GLY A 149 -46.90 6.77 -34.46
C GLY A 149 -47.17 8.26 -34.55
N ASP A 150 -47.54 8.70 -35.75
CA ASP A 150 -48.21 9.96 -35.99
C ASP A 150 -49.48 10.03 -35.11
N ASP A 151 -49.73 11.17 -34.46
CA ASP A 151 -51.01 11.88 -34.51
C ASP A 151 -51.14 12.90 -33.34
N ILE A 152 -51.13 14.21 -33.62
CA ILE A 152 -52.29 15.10 -33.87
C ILE A 152 -52.69 15.90 -32.60
N PHE A 153 -52.49 17.22 -32.70
CA PHE A 153 -53.23 18.35 -32.08
C PHE A 153 -53.04 18.74 -30.59
N ASN A 154 -52.30 19.83 -30.40
CA ASN A 154 -52.80 21.17 -30.00
C ASN A 154 -53.96 21.25 -28.98
N LEU A 155 -53.74 21.91 -27.83
CA LEU A 155 -54.42 23.16 -27.41
C LEU A 155 -54.25 23.47 -25.89
N GLN A 156 -53.88 24.74 -25.66
CA GLN A 156 -54.30 25.67 -24.58
C GLN A 156 -53.89 25.38 -23.12
N LYS A 157 -53.06 26.25 -22.52
CA LYS A 157 -53.46 27.47 -21.78
C LYS A 157 -54.47 27.19 -20.64
N GLY A 158 -53.96 27.34 -19.42
CA GLY A 158 -54.68 27.41 -18.15
C GLY A 158 -53.66 27.62 -17.04
#